data_AF-A0A382ZBH7-F1
#
_entry.id   AF-A0A382ZBH7-F1
#
_cell.length_a   1.000
_cell.length_b   1.000
_cell.length_c   1.000
_cell.angle_alpha   90.00
_cell.angle_beta   90.00
_cell.angle_gamma   90.00
#
_symmetry.space_group_name_H-M   'P 1'
#
loop_
_entity.id
_entity.type
_entity.pdbx_description
1 polymer ?
#
loop_
_entity_poly.entity_id
_entity_poly.type
_entity_poly.pdbx_seq_one_letter_code
_entity_poly.pdbx_strand_id
1 'polypeptide(L)'
;MTQVEGMPREFYFSRVAYTGYGRGFYSRGSSWSTDYPKADQIFLSFIDRLLSNLDAYEREHPVQLIDPEIRRFPYLYALEVGRMALTQPEIEGLHDYLMAGGFLVIDDFWGSREWANFEYQMQLVLPGYPIVDLPLEH
;
A
#
# COMPACT_ATOMS: atom_id res chain seq x y z
N MET A 1 -6.24 -11.94 10.02
CA MET A 1 -6.02 -11.24 11.30
C MET A 1 -4.53 -11.06 11.48
N THR A 2 -3.98 -9.95 10.97
CA THR A 2 -2.64 -9.52 11.35
C THR A 2 -2.76 -8.97 12.77
N GLN A 3 -2.53 -9.82 13.76
CA GLN A 3 -2.53 -9.39 15.15
C GLN A 3 -1.26 -8.56 15.36
N VAL A 4 -1.44 -7.25 15.49
CA VAL A 4 -0.35 -6.36 15.89
C VAL A 4 -0.01 -6.67 17.35
N GLU A 5 1.05 -7.43 17.59
CA GLU A 5 1.57 -7.65 18.94
C GLU A 5 2.22 -6.34 19.44
N GLY A 6 1.77 -5.85 20.60
CA GLY A 6 2.31 -4.65 21.26
C GLY A 6 1.25 -3.66 21.72
N MET A 7 1.71 -2.56 22.34
CA MET A 7 0.83 -1.40 22.57
C MET A 7 0.48 -0.76 21.22
N PRO A 8 -0.80 -0.47 20.94
CA PRO A 8 -1.19 0.27 19.75
C PRO A 8 -0.43 1.60 19.67
N ARG A 9 -0.01 1.96 18.45
CA ARG A 9 0.68 3.21 18.13
C ARG A 9 -0.24 4.13 17.31
N GLU A 10 0.08 5.41 17.23
CA GLU A 10 -0.73 6.36 16.43
C GLU A 10 -0.51 6.21 14.92
N PHE A 11 0.71 5.84 14.50
CA PHE A 11 1.07 5.71 13.09
C PHE A 11 1.62 4.32 12.73
N TYR A 12 1.15 3.78 11.61
CA TYR A 12 1.64 2.52 11.05
C TYR A 12 2.05 2.73 9.60
N PHE A 13 3.31 2.45 9.28
CA PHE A 13 3.73 2.31 7.90
C PHE A 13 3.22 0.97 7.35
N SER A 14 2.02 1.00 6.78
CA SER A 14 1.30 -0.22 6.38
C SER A 14 1.54 -0.52 4.89
N ARG A 15 2.35 -1.55 4.61
CA ARG A 15 2.64 -2.00 3.24
C ARG A 15 1.52 -2.90 2.74
N VAL A 16 0.95 -2.59 1.59
CA VAL A 16 -0.10 -3.40 0.95
C VAL A 16 0.51 -4.62 0.29
N ALA A 17 0.12 -5.79 0.78
CA ALA A 17 0.38 -7.05 0.13
C ALA A 17 -0.81 -7.38 -0.79
N TYR A 18 -0.64 -7.13 -2.09
CA TYR A 18 -1.68 -7.31 -3.11
C TYR A 18 -1.38 -8.49 -4.05
N THR A 19 -2.41 -8.97 -4.75
CA THR A 19 -2.27 -9.96 -5.82
C THR A 19 -1.69 -9.35 -7.10
N GLY A 20 -0.62 -9.96 -7.64
CA GLY A 20 0.05 -9.52 -8.87
C GLY A 20 0.14 -10.61 -9.94
N TYR A 21 0.48 -10.22 -11.17
CA TYR A 21 0.66 -11.17 -12.27
C TYR A 21 1.82 -12.14 -12.00
N GLY A 22 1.48 -13.44 -11.96
CA GLY A 22 2.46 -14.53 -12.04
C GLY A 22 2.82 -15.24 -10.74
N ARG A 23 2.37 -14.78 -9.56
CA ARG A 23 2.68 -15.40 -8.26
C ARG A 23 1.60 -15.12 -7.19
N GLY A 24 1.33 -16.09 -6.31
CA GLY A 24 0.38 -15.94 -5.19
C GLY A 24 0.92 -15.10 -4.04
N PHE A 25 0.04 -14.70 -3.10
CA PHE A 25 0.32 -13.79 -1.98
C PHE A 25 1.67 -14.01 -1.23
N TYR A 26 2.01 -15.25 -0.90
CA TYR A 26 3.24 -15.64 -0.17
C TYR A 26 4.38 -16.14 -1.07
N SER A 27 4.23 -16.07 -2.39
CA SER A 27 5.25 -16.58 -3.29
C SER A 27 6.45 -15.64 -3.28
N ARG A 28 7.62 -16.20 -2.94
CA ARG A 28 8.92 -15.51 -3.04
C ARG A 28 9.01 -14.82 -4.41
N GLY A 29 9.20 -13.51 -4.47
CA GLY A 29 9.20 -12.74 -5.73
C GLY A 29 7.82 -12.29 -6.21
N SER A 30 6.84 -12.15 -5.32
CA SER A 30 5.65 -11.33 -5.57
C SER A 30 6.04 -9.86 -5.60
N SER A 31 5.50 -9.08 -6.55
CA SER A 31 5.90 -7.67 -6.75
C SER A 31 5.79 -6.81 -5.49
N TRP A 32 4.70 -6.95 -4.73
CA TRP A 32 4.52 -6.18 -3.48
C TRP A 32 5.67 -6.39 -2.46
N SER A 33 6.33 -7.55 -2.53
CA SER A 33 7.40 -7.97 -1.61
C SER A 33 8.80 -7.57 -2.07
N THR A 34 8.93 -6.81 -3.16
CA THR A 34 10.22 -6.27 -3.60
C THR A 34 10.85 -5.44 -2.47
N ASP A 35 12.12 -5.75 -2.18
CA ASP A 35 12.94 -5.22 -1.08
C ASP A 35 12.37 -5.37 0.34
N TYR A 36 11.23 -6.04 0.50
CA TYR A 36 10.66 -6.37 1.79
C TYR A 36 11.45 -7.51 2.46
N PRO A 37 11.72 -7.45 3.78
CA PRO A 37 11.33 -6.39 4.72
C PRO A 37 12.35 -5.25 4.84
N LYS A 38 13.50 -5.35 4.17
CA LYS A 38 14.66 -4.51 4.48
C LYS A 38 14.42 -3.03 4.17
N ALA A 39 13.72 -2.70 3.09
CA ALA A 39 13.36 -1.32 2.76
C ALA A 39 12.50 -0.69 3.86
N ASP A 40 11.48 -1.42 4.34
CA ASP A 40 10.57 -0.93 5.39
C ASP A 40 11.31 -0.68 6.70
N GLN A 41 12.21 -1.59 7.10
CA GLN A 41 13.07 -1.41 8.27
C GLN A 41 13.94 -0.16 8.17
N ILE A 42 14.54 0.08 7.00
CA ILE A 42 15.38 1.26 6.78
C ILE A 42 14.53 2.52 6.84
N PHE A 43 13.38 2.55 6.18
CA PHE A 43 12.47 3.69 6.21
C PHE A 43 12.01 4.00 7.65
N LEU A 44 11.55 3.00 8.39
CA LEU A 44 11.15 3.13 9.79
C LEU A 44 12.30 3.64 10.67
N SER A 45 13.55 3.23 10.41
CA SER A 45 14.71 3.76 11.15
C SER A 45 14.95 5.25 10.91
N PHE A 46 14.60 5.78 9.73
CA PHE A 46 14.64 7.21 9.45
C PHE A 46 13.49 7.95 10.11
N ILE A 47 12.28 7.36 10.12
CA ILE A 47 11.12 7.92 10.83
C ILE A 47 11.44 8.05 12.32
N ASP A 48 11.91 6.99 12.97
CA ASP A 48 12.30 6.99 14.37
C ASP A 48 13.37 8.07 14.67
N ARG A 49 14.38 8.17 13.80
CA ARG A 49 15.47 9.13 13.98
C ARG A 49 15.09 10.59 13.71
N LEU A 50 14.27 10.86 12.70
CA LEU A 50 14.02 12.23 12.18
C LEU A 50 12.70 12.81 12.67
N LEU A 51 11.72 11.97 12.99
CA LEU A 51 10.39 12.36 13.42
C LEU A 51 10.14 11.91 14.86
N SER A 52 10.96 12.38 15.79
CA SER A 52 10.93 11.97 17.21
C SER A 52 9.59 12.21 17.93
N ASN A 53 8.69 13.01 17.34
CA ASN A 53 7.37 13.32 17.90
C ASN A 53 6.25 12.48 17.27
N LEU A 54 6.55 11.60 16.31
CA LEU A 54 5.59 10.70 15.71
C LEU A 54 5.59 9.37 16.47
N ASP A 55 4.45 9.00 17.05
CA ASP A 55 4.28 7.69 17.70
C ASP A 55 4.08 6.59 16.64
N ALA A 56 5.17 6.20 15.99
CA ALA A 56 5.18 5.21 14.92
C ALA A 56 5.37 3.78 15.44
N TYR A 57 4.73 2.81 14.78
CA TYR A 57 5.04 1.40 14.95
C TYR A 57 6.39 1.05 14.33
N GLU A 58 7.26 0.42 15.11
CA GLU A 58 8.69 0.25 14.80
C GLU A 58 9.00 -1.00 13.94
N ARG A 59 7.98 -1.81 13.64
CA ARG A 59 8.14 -3.04 12.87
C ARG A 59 7.36 -2.98 11.57
N GLU A 60 7.74 -3.85 10.65
CA GLU A 60 7.08 -4.02 9.38
C GLU A 60 5.63 -4.44 9.59
N HIS A 61 4.74 -3.81 8.83
CA HIS A 61 3.31 -4.00 8.99
C HIS A 61 2.64 -4.27 7.63
N PRO A 62 2.81 -5.48 7.06
CA PRO A 62 2.13 -5.85 5.83
C PRO A 62 0.63 -6.07 6.10
N VAL A 63 -0.22 -5.47 5.27
CA VAL A 63 -1.68 -5.58 5.35
C VAL A 63 -2.26 -6.06 4.02
N GLN A 64 -3.42 -6.70 4.09
CA GLN A 64 -4.18 -7.13 2.91
C GLN A 64 -5.33 -6.17 2.65
N LEU A 65 -5.63 -5.90 1.39
CA LEU A 65 -6.78 -5.06 1.00
C LEU A 65 -8.13 -5.62 1.47
N ILE A 66 -8.19 -6.93 1.69
CA ILE A 66 -9.38 -7.64 2.22
C ILE A 66 -9.41 -7.74 3.75
N ASP A 67 -8.43 -7.15 4.45
CA ASP A 67 -8.43 -7.16 5.91
C ASP A 67 -9.56 -6.26 6.42
N PRO A 68 -10.53 -6.78 7.19
CA PRO A 68 -11.65 -5.99 7.71
C PRO A 68 -11.19 -4.81 8.59
N GLU A 69 -9.98 -4.88 9.15
CA GLU A 69 -9.40 -3.85 10.00
C GLU A 69 -8.55 -2.83 9.22
N ILE A 70 -8.43 -2.94 7.89
CA ILE A 70 -7.53 -2.08 7.09
C ILE A 70 -7.83 -0.59 7.26
N ARG A 71 -9.10 -0.22 7.51
CA ARG A 71 -9.54 1.16 7.72
C ARG A 71 -9.01 1.79 9.02
N ARG A 72 -8.42 1.00 9.92
CA ARG A 72 -7.73 1.51 11.11
C ARG A 72 -6.38 2.16 10.79
N PHE A 73 -5.87 1.93 9.58
CA PHE A 73 -4.59 2.44 9.12
C PHE A 73 -4.86 3.48 8.03
N PRO A 74 -4.91 4.79 8.35
CA PRO A 74 -5.30 5.84 7.40
C PRO A 74 -4.27 6.07 6.28
N TYR A 75 -3.12 5.41 6.37
CA TYR A 75 -2.04 5.47 5.39
C TYR A 75 -1.65 4.05 4.94
N LEU A 76 -1.67 3.83 3.64
CA LEU A 76 -1.18 2.63 2.96
C LEU A 76 -0.04 2.98 2.01
N TYR A 77 0.89 2.04 1.87
CA TYR A 77 1.98 2.10 0.91
C TYR A 77 1.96 0.86 0.00
N ALA A 78 2.00 1.04 -1.32
CA ALA A 78 2.10 -0.05 -2.28
C ALA A 78 3.31 0.17 -3.20
N LEU A 79 4.14 -0.85 -3.35
CA LEU A 79 5.36 -0.81 -4.17
C LEU A 79 5.26 -1.83 -5.30
N GLU A 80 5.88 -1.55 -6.46
CA GLU A 80 5.92 -2.43 -7.65
C GLU A 80 4.54 -2.66 -8.29
N VAL A 81 3.71 -1.62 -8.25
CA VAL A 81 2.30 -1.65 -8.69
C VAL A 81 2.13 -1.88 -10.20
N GLY A 82 3.22 -1.77 -10.97
CA GLY A 82 3.26 -2.07 -12.40
C GLY A 82 2.80 -3.47 -12.79
N ARG A 83 2.85 -4.43 -11.85
CA ARG A 83 2.39 -5.82 -12.03
C ARG A 83 1.16 -6.18 -11.21
N MET A 84 0.48 -5.19 -10.64
CA MET A 84 -0.74 -5.39 -9.87
C MET A 84 -1.83 -6.06 -10.72
N ALA A 85 -2.52 -7.03 -10.13
CA ALA A 85 -3.60 -7.80 -10.73
C ALA A 85 -4.61 -8.13 -9.64
N LEU A 86 -5.31 -7.10 -9.15
CA LEU A 86 -6.21 -7.22 -8.01
C LEU A 86 -7.33 -8.20 -8.29
N THR A 87 -7.64 -9.02 -7.30
CA THR A 87 -8.83 -9.85 -7.29
C THR A 87 -10.06 -9.00 -6.99
N GLN A 88 -11.26 -9.49 -7.32
CA GLN A 88 -12.51 -8.77 -7.05
C GLN A 88 -12.65 -8.32 -5.57
N PRO A 89 -12.34 -9.16 -4.57
CA PRO A 89 -12.35 -8.72 -3.16
C PRO A 89 -11.32 -7.63 -2.84
N GLU A 90 -10.14 -7.66 -3.44
CA GLU A 90 -9.12 -6.62 -3.24
C GLU A 90 -9.52 -5.29 -3.88
N ILE A 91 -10.19 -5.34 -5.05
CA ILE A 91 -10.77 -4.16 -5.71
C ILE A 91 -11.80 -3.50 -4.79
N GLU A 92 -12.75 -4.29 -4.27
CA GLU A 92 -13.78 -3.81 -3.35
C GLU A 92 -13.18 -3.26 -2.06
N GLY A 93 -12.20 -3.97 -1.48
CA GLY A 93 -11.50 -3.54 -0.28
C GLY A 93 -10.77 -2.21 -0.44
N LEU A 94 -10.05 -2.03 -1.55
CA LEU A 94 -9.35 -0.77 -1.82
C LEU A 94 -10.30 0.37 -2.18
N HIS A 95 -11.37 0.10 -2.96
CA HIS A 95 -12.41 1.09 -3.26
C HIS A 95 -12.99 1.63 -1.94
N ASP A 96 -13.43 0.72 -1.08
CA ASP A 96 -14.05 1.06 0.20
C ASP A 96 -13.11 1.80 1.15
N TYR A 97 -11.83 1.44 1.14
CA TYR A 97 -10.80 2.12 1.92
C TYR A 97 -10.62 3.57 1.47
N LEU A 98 -10.46 3.80 0.17
CA LEU A 98 -10.25 5.13 -0.39
C LEU A 98 -11.50 6.00 -0.27
N MET A 99 -12.69 5.43 -0.51
CA MET A 99 -13.97 6.13 -0.36
C MET A 99 -14.27 6.51 1.10
N ALA A 100 -13.68 5.81 2.07
CA ALA A 100 -13.75 6.15 3.48
C ALA A 100 -12.73 7.24 3.91
N GLY A 101 -11.92 7.78 2.98
CA GLY A 101 -10.91 8.80 3.25
C GLY A 101 -9.51 8.25 3.57
N GLY A 102 -9.27 6.96 3.30
CA GLY A 102 -7.94 6.39 3.39
C GLY A 102 -6.99 6.97 2.34
N PHE A 103 -5.69 6.94 2.62
CA PHE A 103 -4.65 7.48 1.74
C PHE A 103 -3.71 6.37 1.26
N LEU A 104 -3.49 6.29 -0.06
CA LEU A 104 -2.58 5.31 -0.66
C LEU A 104 -1.42 6.04 -1.34
N VAL A 105 -0.20 5.74 -0.88
CA VAL A 105 1.02 6.08 -1.60
C VAL A 105 1.43 4.88 -2.45
N ILE A 106 1.73 5.15 -3.71
CA ILE A 106 2.26 4.15 -4.65
C ILE A 106 3.71 4.49 -4.99
N ASP A 107 4.51 3.46 -5.25
CA ASP A 107 5.90 3.61 -5.64
C ASP A 107 6.33 2.51 -6.61
N ASP A 108 7.41 2.78 -7.33
CA ASP A 108 8.17 1.86 -8.18
C ASP A 108 7.36 1.22 -9.33
N PHE A 109 7.24 1.95 -10.44
CA PHE A 109 6.76 1.40 -11.72
C PHE A 109 7.39 2.15 -12.88
N TRP A 110 7.72 1.43 -13.95
CA TRP A 110 8.61 1.92 -15.00
C TRP A 110 7.96 1.90 -16.38
N GLY A 111 7.82 3.11 -16.94
CA GLY A 111 7.39 3.31 -18.32
C GLY A 111 5.90 3.08 -18.56
N SER A 112 5.48 3.31 -19.81
CA SER A 112 4.07 3.41 -20.18
C SER A 112 3.28 2.11 -19.99
N ARG A 113 3.94 0.95 -20.04
CA ARG A 113 3.26 -0.35 -19.88
C ARG A 113 2.83 -0.58 -18.44
N GLU A 114 3.72 -0.35 -17.49
CA GLU A 114 3.44 -0.54 -16.07
C GLU A 114 2.50 0.54 -15.56
N TRP A 115 2.66 1.78 -16.05
CA TRP A 115 1.69 2.84 -15.85
C TRP A 115 0.29 2.46 -16.32
N ALA A 116 0.14 1.98 -17.56
CA ALA A 116 -1.16 1.61 -18.10
C ALA A 116 -1.81 0.46 -17.31
N ASN A 117 -1.01 -0.49 -16.80
CA ASN A 117 -1.53 -1.53 -15.92
C ASN A 117 -2.04 -0.95 -14.60
N PHE A 118 -1.24 -0.10 -13.95
CA PHE A 118 -1.65 0.56 -12.72
C PHE A 118 -2.92 1.39 -12.91
N GLU A 119 -2.96 2.23 -13.96
CA GLU A 119 -4.13 3.04 -14.30
C GLU A 119 -5.37 2.16 -14.51
N TYR A 120 -5.24 1.04 -15.23
CA TYR A 120 -6.34 0.09 -15.41
C TYR A 120 -6.85 -0.49 -14.08
N GLN A 121 -5.95 -0.91 -13.17
CA GLN A 121 -6.35 -1.40 -11.85
C GLN A 121 -7.08 -0.30 -11.06
N MET A 122 -6.59 0.94 -11.10
CA MET A 122 -7.23 2.07 -10.43
C MET A 122 -8.57 2.45 -11.03
N GLN A 123 -8.78 2.27 -12.34
CA GLN A 123 -10.10 2.46 -12.96
C GLN A 123 -11.14 1.44 -12.48
N LEU A 124 -10.71 0.21 -12.17
CA LEU A 124 -11.59 -0.79 -11.55
C LEU A 124 -11.90 -0.42 -10.09
N VAL A 125 -10.91 0.09 -9.36
CA VAL A 125 -11.01 0.46 -7.94
C VAL A 125 -11.80 1.75 -7.75
N LEU A 126 -11.63 2.78 -8.58
CA LEU A 126 -12.30 4.08 -8.47
C LEU A 126 -12.90 4.48 -9.83
N PRO A 127 -13.98 3.81 -10.28
CA PRO A 127 -14.59 4.12 -11.56
C PRO A 127 -15.11 5.57 -11.59
N GLY A 128 -14.66 6.33 -12.58
CA GLY A 128 -15.03 7.75 -12.75
C GLY A 128 -14.11 8.75 -12.05
N TYR A 129 -13.07 8.31 -11.36
CA TYR A 129 -12.04 9.17 -10.77
C TYR A 129 -10.75 9.11 -11.60
N PRO A 130 -10.52 10.06 -12.52
CA PRO A 130 -9.32 10.04 -13.34
C PRO A 130 -8.08 10.37 -12.49
N ILE A 131 -6.95 9.79 -12.86
CA ILE A 131 -5.64 10.23 -12.34
C ILE A 131 -5.33 11.58 -12.98
N VAL A 132 -5.00 12.56 -12.15
CA VAL A 132 -4.69 13.93 -12.58
C VAL A 132 -3.36 14.38 -11.98
N ASP A 133 -2.65 15.22 -12.71
CA ASP A 133 -1.46 15.88 -12.19
C ASP A 133 -1.87 16.91 -11.14
N LEU A 134 -1.26 16.83 -9.95
CA LEU A 134 -1.48 17.80 -8.88
C LEU A 134 -0.59 19.04 -9.13
N PRO A 135 -1.15 20.26 -9.07
CA PRO A 135 -0.36 21.49 -9.17
C PRO A 135 0.52 21.67 -7.92
N LEU A 136 1.52 22.56 -8.02
CA LEU A 136 2.42 22.84 -6.90
C LEU A 136 1.72 23.49 -5.69
N GLU A 137 0.58 24.13 -5.92
CA GLU A 137 -0.21 24.81 -4.89
C GLU A 137 -1.21 23.91 -4.15
N HIS A 138 -1.24 22.60 -4.45
CA HIS A 138 -2.07 21.64 -3.73
C HIS A 138 -1.61 21.46 -2.26
#